data_AF-A0A832TJB8-F1
#
_entry.id   AF-A0A832TJB8-F1
#
_cell.length_a   1.000
_cell.length_b   1.000
_cell.length_c   1.000
_cell.angle_alpha   90.00
_cell.angle_beta   90.00
_cell.angle_gamma   90.00
#
_symmetry.space_group_name_H-M   'P 1'
#
loop_
_entity.id
_entity.type
_entity.pdbx_description
1 polymer ?
#
loop_
_entity_poly.entity_id
_entity_poly.type
_entity_poly.pdbx_seq_one_letter_code
_entity_poly.pdbx_strand_id
1 'polypeptide(L)'
;MAVETAPSLSSLGGILGGIIGGEIILDQQQANCVIENLKRYNSLETAQRYEIYPAIASSRRVLKEASNSPEKIFRQGILIKTTDTGDWFYIGGISPYWSPDQLIVYQGGSQATSPGKLNRKTIDDLADKGLGAIPLIKTKTPPTWYNPPLFKNCQGTFNIFWNYLAEFQGGILTIFTNAPMVMHYSQLLALGKASLTYSSGGSYYLSIAARNDVMRPASDTYPYIYFAYGTNPVVAKSHGLKIYPGFTFDTVTKEVLSNCSEIMPKQYCSLSFLDTRFNDIDIGALVYAVLPCGTSCSQFGLAGLILGISQITIKGVQLVYLRIAQPPSDLTTTAIIEWAKMMNVYDSLNSLMGASKRFKKAVSDLSLAFPQFIATAAALIVDWVEVSYDDGLKEAEEKAKELKEMYDKVVDELAGKPPSITNRYVYNQWWKYKTRVEECAKEIILNNPDITYEELLNEVDQ
;
A
#
# COMPACT_ATOMS: atom_id res chain seq x y z
N MET A 1 -31.30 -21.67 -4.29
CA MET A 1 -30.11 -21.46 -3.45
C MET A 1 -30.42 -20.29 -2.55
N ALA A 2 -30.34 -20.49 -1.24
CA ALA A 2 -30.80 -19.53 -0.24
C ALA A 2 -29.95 -18.26 -0.31
N VAL A 3 -30.60 -17.10 -0.45
CA VAL A 3 -29.99 -15.80 -0.16
C VAL A 3 -29.81 -15.78 1.36
N GLU A 4 -28.63 -16.17 1.85
CA GLU A 4 -28.27 -15.86 3.23
C GLU A 4 -28.32 -14.33 3.35
N THR A 5 -29.22 -13.85 4.20
CA THR A 5 -29.34 -12.44 4.49
C THR A 5 -28.01 -11.98 5.08
N ALA A 6 -27.27 -11.15 4.36
CA ALA A 6 -26.01 -10.60 4.84
C ALA A 6 -26.17 -10.01 6.25
N PRO A 7 -25.15 -10.18 7.12
CA PRO A 7 -25.26 -9.77 8.51
C PRO A 7 -25.28 -8.24 8.63
N SER A 8 -26.00 -7.69 9.62
CA SER A 8 -26.08 -6.24 9.85
C SER A 8 -25.12 -5.79 10.95
N LEU A 9 -24.62 -4.56 10.88
CA LEU A 9 -23.78 -3.98 11.92
C LEU A 9 -24.53 -3.86 13.26
N SER A 10 -25.84 -3.61 13.21
CA SER A 10 -26.71 -3.63 14.40
C SER A 10 -26.75 -5.01 15.09
N SER A 11 -26.69 -6.10 14.31
CA SER A 11 -26.63 -7.46 14.87
C SER A 11 -25.30 -7.71 15.58
N LEU A 12 -24.20 -7.15 15.04
CA LEU A 12 -22.87 -7.24 15.66
C LEU A 12 -22.84 -6.55 17.03
N GLY A 13 -23.38 -5.34 17.15
CA GLY A 13 -23.51 -4.63 18.43
C GLY A 13 -24.33 -5.42 19.46
N GLY A 14 -25.43 -6.05 19.03
CA GLY A 14 -26.25 -6.92 19.89
C GLY A 14 -25.53 -8.21 20.31
N ILE A 15 -24.72 -8.81 19.43
CA ILE A 15 -23.90 -9.99 19.75
C ILE A 15 -22.84 -9.65 20.80
N LEU A 16 -22.16 -8.50 20.64
CA LEU A 16 -21.10 -8.02 21.55
C LEU A 16 -21.63 -7.51 22.89
N GLY A 17 -22.93 -7.24 23.02
CA GLY A 17 -23.61 -6.96 24.29
C GLY A 17 -23.69 -5.48 24.68
N GLY A 18 -23.75 -4.55 23.71
CA GLY A 18 -23.94 -3.11 23.95
C GLY A 18 -25.21 -2.79 24.76
N ILE A 19 -25.10 -1.76 25.62
CA ILE A 19 -26.06 -1.39 26.66
C ILE A 19 -27.22 -0.59 26.03
N ILE A 20 -28.44 -1.02 26.32
CA ILE A 20 -29.67 -0.58 25.67
C ILE A 20 -29.97 0.91 25.95
N GLY A 21 -30.15 1.71 24.88
CA GLY A 21 -31.03 2.90 24.88
C GLY A 21 -30.45 4.16 24.23
N GLY A 22 -29.33 4.68 24.74
CA GLY A 22 -28.73 5.94 24.27
C GLY A 22 -27.73 5.78 23.11
N GLU A 23 -27.06 4.63 23.04
CA GLU A 23 -26.03 4.29 22.05
C GLU A 23 -26.62 4.17 20.62
N ILE A 24 -27.87 3.72 20.47
CA ILE A 24 -28.49 3.46 19.15
C ILE A 24 -28.64 4.75 18.32
N ILE A 25 -29.01 5.88 18.94
CA ILE A 25 -29.22 7.13 18.22
C ILE A 25 -27.88 7.70 17.74
N LEU A 26 -26.85 7.65 18.58
CA LEU A 26 -25.51 8.13 18.23
C LEU A 26 -24.85 7.23 17.18
N ASP A 27 -24.99 5.91 17.31
CA ASP A 27 -24.53 4.93 16.31
C ASP A 27 -25.24 5.16 14.97
N GLN A 28 -26.55 5.43 14.97
CA GLN A 28 -27.29 5.72 13.74
C GLN A 28 -26.85 7.05 13.11
N GLN A 29 -26.59 8.09 13.91
CA GLN A 29 -26.03 9.35 13.41
C GLN A 29 -24.63 9.17 12.84
N GLN A 30 -23.78 8.37 13.51
CA GLN A 30 -22.46 8.04 13.02
C GLN A 30 -22.53 7.25 11.71
N ALA A 31 -23.44 6.28 11.59
CA ALA A 31 -23.66 5.52 10.36
C ALA A 31 -24.07 6.43 9.20
N ASN A 32 -24.99 7.38 9.44
CA ASN A 32 -25.38 8.37 8.44
C ASN A 32 -24.19 9.23 8.01
N CYS A 33 -23.38 9.72 8.96
CA CYS A 33 -22.15 10.45 8.68
C CYS A 33 -21.17 9.63 7.82
N VAL A 34 -20.99 8.34 8.13
CA VAL A 34 -20.15 7.43 7.34
C VAL A 34 -20.68 7.35 5.90
N ILE A 35 -21.96 7.04 5.72
CA ILE A 35 -22.57 6.87 4.40
C ILE A 35 -22.48 8.17 3.57
N GLU A 36 -22.76 9.33 4.14
CA GLU A 36 -22.63 10.62 3.45
C GLU A 36 -21.20 10.90 2.99
N ASN A 37 -20.20 10.62 3.84
CA ASN A 37 -18.80 10.79 3.46
C ASN A 37 -18.36 9.80 2.38
N LEU A 38 -18.85 8.55 2.42
CA LEU A 38 -18.54 7.56 1.37
C LEU A 38 -19.15 7.93 0.02
N LYS A 39 -20.36 8.49 0.01
CA LYS A 39 -20.97 9.05 -1.22
C LYS A 39 -20.08 10.12 -1.85
N ARG A 40 -19.54 11.03 -1.02
CA ARG A 40 -18.57 12.04 -1.48
C ARG A 40 -17.31 11.38 -2.06
N TYR A 41 -16.80 10.34 -1.42
CA TYR A 41 -15.63 9.60 -1.91
C TYR A 41 -15.86 8.86 -3.22
N ASN A 42 -17.06 8.31 -3.44
CA ASN A 42 -17.45 7.72 -4.73
C ASN A 42 -17.44 8.77 -5.87
N SER A 43 -17.58 10.06 -5.55
CA SER A 43 -17.57 11.16 -6.51
C SER A 43 -16.21 11.85 -6.71
N LEU A 44 -15.12 11.37 -6.08
CA LEU A 44 -13.80 12.01 -6.19
C LEU A 44 -13.21 11.94 -7.61
N GLU A 45 -12.56 13.02 -8.01
CA GLU A 45 -11.73 13.08 -9.21
C GLU A 45 -10.49 12.19 -9.09
N THR A 46 -9.92 11.82 -10.24
CA THR A 46 -8.82 10.84 -10.32
C THR A 46 -7.61 11.17 -9.45
N ALA A 47 -7.24 12.46 -9.33
CA ALA A 47 -6.10 12.87 -8.53
C ALA A 47 -6.32 12.74 -7.01
N GLN A 48 -7.55 12.89 -6.52
CA GLN A 48 -7.88 12.82 -5.08
C GLN A 48 -8.01 11.37 -4.57
N ARG A 49 -8.01 10.38 -5.46
CA ARG A 49 -8.16 8.95 -5.11
C ARG A 49 -7.05 8.43 -4.20
N TYR A 50 -5.85 9.00 -4.27
CA TYR A 50 -4.74 8.62 -3.38
C TYR A 50 -5.07 8.85 -1.89
N GLU A 51 -6.03 9.72 -1.56
CA GLU A 51 -6.47 9.94 -0.18
C GLU A 51 -7.06 8.69 0.47
N ILE A 52 -7.58 7.76 -0.33
CA ILE A 52 -8.37 6.63 0.16
C ILE A 52 -7.93 5.29 -0.42
N TYR A 53 -7.14 5.26 -1.50
CA TYR A 53 -6.70 4.01 -2.12
C TYR A 53 -5.61 3.35 -1.27
N PRO A 54 -5.82 2.12 -0.79
CA PRO A 54 -4.78 1.37 -0.10
C PRO A 54 -3.60 1.11 -1.02
N ALA A 55 -2.40 1.27 -0.47
CA ALA A 55 -1.20 0.78 -1.09
C ALA A 55 -1.16 -0.75 -1.02
N ILE A 56 -0.65 -1.41 -2.05
CA ILE A 56 -0.37 -2.85 -2.09
C ILE A 56 1.13 -3.04 -2.13
N ALA A 57 1.67 -3.82 -1.21
CA ALA A 57 3.09 -4.03 -1.02
C ALA A 57 3.48 -5.51 -1.12
N SER A 58 4.69 -5.76 -1.63
CA SER A 58 5.36 -7.06 -1.60
C SER A 58 6.87 -6.85 -1.63
N SER A 59 7.64 -7.75 -1.03
CA SER A 59 9.06 -7.88 -1.40
C SER A 59 9.16 -8.45 -2.82
N ARG A 60 10.21 -8.06 -3.56
CA ARG A 60 10.57 -8.67 -4.85
C ARG A 60 10.85 -10.16 -4.74
N ARG A 61 11.30 -10.61 -3.57
CA ARG A 61 11.57 -12.02 -3.30
C ARG A 61 10.70 -12.50 -2.16
N VAL A 62 10.20 -13.71 -2.29
CA VAL A 62 9.36 -14.36 -1.27
C VAL A 62 9.91 -15.73 -0.92
N LEU A 63 9.47 -16.26 0.22
CA LEU A 63 9.74 -17.64 0.59
C LEU A 63 9.01 -18.60 -0.35
N LYS A 64 9.61 -19.77 -0.60
CA LYS A 64 9.06 -20.82 -1.47
C LYS A 64 7.60 -21.16 -1.13
N GLU A 65 7.28 -21.26 0.15
CA GLU A 65 5.95 -21.60 0.66
C GLU A 65 4.87 -20.53 0.43
N ALA A 66 5.26 -19.33 0.00
CA ALA A 66 4.36 -18.25 -0.38
C ALA A 66 4.19 -18.10 -1.89
N SER A 67 4.98 -18.81 -2.71
CA SER A 67 5.08 -18.63 -4.17
C SER A 67 3.76 -18.56 -4.95
N ASN A 68 2.70 -19.24 -4.46
CA ASN A 68 1.38 -19.29 -5.09
C ASN A 68 0.24 -18.80 -4.19
N SER A 69 0.56 -18.11 -3.09
CA SER A 69 -0.39 -17.65 -2.08
C SER A 69 -0.45 -16.13 -2.04
N PRO A 70 -1.41 -15.48 -2.73
CA PRO A 70 -1.60 -14.03 -2.65
C PRO A 70 -1.63 -13.50 -1.21
N GLU A 71 -2.29 -14.24 -0.31
CA GLU A 71 -2.42 -13.95 1.13
C GLU A 71 -1.09 -13.99 1.90
N LYS A 72 -0.08 -14.67 1.37
CA LYS A 72 1.28 -14.67 1.95
C LYS A 72 2.18 -13.64 1.29
N ILE A 73 1.91 -13.28 0.03
CA ILE A 73 2.74 -12.38 -0.77
C ILE A 73 2.37 -10.92 -0.50
N PHE A 74 1.08 -10.58 -0.51
CA PHE A 74 0.64 -9.18 -0.55
C PHE A 74 0.19 -8.67 0.81
N ARG A 75 0.50 -7.41 1.08
CA ARG A 75 0.04 -6.65 2.25
C ARG A 75 -0.49 -5.29 1.82
N GLN A 76 -1.26 -4.66 2.69
CA GLN A 76 -1.81 -3.33 2.44
C GLN A 76 -1.17 -2.24 3.29
N GLY A 77 -1.42 -0.98 2.97
CA GLY A 77 -0.92 0.15 3.74
C GLY A 77 -1.24 1.48 3.09
N ILE A 78 -0.41 2.48 3.38
CA ILE A 78 -0.43 3.80 2.75
C ILE A 78 0.98 4.22 2.33
N LEU A 79 1.03 4.91 1.21
CA LEU A 79 2.14 5.77 0.84
C LEU A 79 1.90 7.18 1.38
N ILE A 80 2.88 7.69 2.11
CA ILE A 80 2.88 9.04 2.64
C ILE A 80 4.01 9.80 1.99
N LYS A 81 3.70 10.98 1.44
CA LYS A 81 4.70 12.01 1.17
C LYS A 81 4.72 12.98 2.34
N THR A 82 5.78 12.99 3.12
CA THR A 82 5.84 13.81 4.34
C THR A 82 5.72 15.30 4.01
N THR A 83 4.99 16.03 4.84
CA THR A 83 4.66 17.45 4.60
C THR A 83 5.82 18.39 4.93
N ASP A 84 6.75 17.97 5.77
CA ASP A 84 7.91 18.74 6.23
C ASP A 84 9.16 18.54 5.36
N THR A 85 9.48 17.29 5.01
CA THR A 85 10.72 16.96 4.26
C THR A 85 10.48 16.55 2.80
N GLY A 86 9.25 16.17 2.46
CA GLY A 86 8.92 15.62 1.14
C GLY A 86 9.40 14.18 0.92
N ASP A 87 9.97 13.53 1.95
CA ASP A 87 10.36 12.12 1.90
C ASP A 87 9.14 11.21 1.83
N TRP A 88 9.30 10.07 1.15
CA TRP A 88 8.27 9.06 0.97
C TRP A 88 8.41 7.92 1.96
N PHE A 89 7.29 7.46 2.50
CA PHE A 89 7.21 6.31 3.39
C PHE A 89 6.06 5.39 3.00
N TYR A 90 6.28 4.09 3.12
CA TYR A 90 5.22 3.11 3.27
C TYR A 90 4.95 2.91 4.76
N ILE A 91 3.69 2.97 5.19
CA ILE A 91 3.26 2.51 6.50
C ILE A 91 2.16 1.47 6.28
N GLY A 92 2.41 0.23 6.72
CA GLY A 92 1.49 -0.86 6.43
C GLY A 92 1.98 -2.23 6.87
N GLY A 93 1.28 -3.25 6.40
CA GLY A 93 1.52 -4.65 6.74
C GLY A 93 2.84 -5.19 6.21
N ILE A 94 3.51 -6.00 7.01
CA ILE A 94 4.74 -6.69 6.62
C ILE A 94 4.49 -8.20 6.68
N SER A 95 4.82 -8.91 5.60
CA SER A 95 4.62 -10.36 5.55
C SER A 95 5.86 -11.10 6.09
N PRO A 96 5.70 -12.11 6.96
CA PRO A 96 6.81 -12.96 7.41
C PRO A 96 7.39 -13.81 6.26
N TYR A 97 6.63 -13.93 5.16
CA TYR A 97 7.02 -14.68 3.97
C TYR A 97 7.82 -13.85 2.96
N TRP A 98 8.04 -12.56 3.22
CA TRP A 98 8.94 -11.76 2.41
C TRP A 98 10.39 -12.21 2.65
N SER A 99 11.15 -12.31 1.57
CA SER A 99 12.59 -12.59 1.61
C SER A 99 13.40 -11.31 1.40
N PRO A 100 14.69 -11.32 1.76
CA PRO A 100 15.57 -10.16 1.58
C PRO A 100 15.64 -9.76 0.10
N ASP A 101 15.09 -8.59 -0.20
CA ASP A 101 15.10 -7.92 -1.50
C ASP A 101 14.45 -6.53 -1.36
N GLN A 102 14.29 -5.81 -2.45
CA GLN A 102 13.58 -4.54 -2.48
C GLN A 102 12.09 -4.72 -2.16
N LEU A 103 11.54 -3.79 -1.38
CA LEU A 103 10.10 -3.60 -1.29
C LEU A 103 9.60 -2.93 -2.57
N ILE A 104 8.47 -3.42 -3.08
CA ILE A 104 7.70 -2.76 -4.13
C ILE A 104 6.33 -2.42 -3.55
N VAL A 105 5.89 -1.18 -3.80
CA VAL A 105 4.60 -0.68 -3.36
C VAL A 105 3.89 0.01 -4.53
N TYR A 106 2.61 -0.29 -4.72
CA TYR A 106 1.74 0.42 -5.66
C TYR A 106 0.57 1.06 -4.92
N GLN A 107 0.26 2.32 -5.24
CA GLN A 107 -0.97 2.99 -4.81
C GLN A 107 -1.47 3.87 -5.94
N GLY A 108 -2.75 3.74 -6.32
CA GLY A 108 -3.31 4.40 -7.51
C GLY A 108 -2.52 4.11 -8.78
N GLY A 109 -2.11 2.85 -8.97
CA GLY A 109 -1.29 2.40 -10.11
C GLY A 109 0.16 2.91 -10.11
N SER A 110 0.53 3.78 -9.17
CA SER A 110 1.83 4.43 -9.14
C SER A 110 2.81 3.68 -8.22
N GLN A 111 3.95 3.26 -8.79
CA GLN A 111 4.97 2.48 -8.09
C GLN A 111 5.85 3.34 -7.18
N ALA A 112 6.31 2.77 -6.08
CA ALA A 112 7.43 3.21 -5.25
C ALA A 112 8.21 1.98 -4.77
N THR A 113 9.48 2.15 -4.41
CA THR A 113 10.35 1.06 -3.96
C THR A 113 11.21 1.45 -2.76
N SER A 114 11.70 0.49 -1.99
CA SER A 114 12.68 0.78 -0.93
C SER A 114 14.03 1.26 -1.50
N PRO A 115 14.80 2.06 -0.74
CA PRO A 115 16.17 2.41 -1.07
C PRO A 115 17.11 1.24 -0.82
N GLY A 116 17.28 0.41 -1.85
CA GLY A 116 18.07 -0.81 -1.77
C GLY A 116 17.26 -2.02 -1.30
N LYS A 117 17.97 -3.12 -1.06
CA LYS A 117 17.40 -4.35 -0.52
C LYS A 117 17.09 -4.21 0.97
N LEU A 118 15.99 -4.81 1.41
CA LEU A 118 15.69 -5.03 2.82
C LEU A 118 16.41 -6.30 3.28
N ASN A 119 17.08 -6.26 4.44
CA ASN A 119 17.70 -7.45 5.02
C ASN A 119 16.66 -8.34 5.74
N ARG A 120 17.05 -9.58 6.07
CA ARG A 120 16.14 -10.53 6.73
C ARG A 120 15.77 -10.07 8.15
N LYS A 121 16.74 -9.53 8.89
CA LYS A 121 16.56 -9.10 10.28
C LYS A 121 15.46 -8.04 10.43
N THR A 122 15.47 -7.04 9.56
CA THR A 122 14.46 -5.97 9.53
C THR A 122 13.11 -6.50 9.07
N ILE A 123 13.06 -7.39 8.08
CA ILE A 123 11.79 -8.02 7.67
C ILE A 123 11.19 -8.80 8.84
N ASP A 124 11.98 -9.65 9.52
CA ASP A 124 11.50 -10.48 10.63
C ASP A 124 11.04 -9.64 11.83
N ASP A 125 11.81 -8.61 12.21
CA ASP A 125 11.44 -7.70 13.31
C ASP A 125 10.11 -6.99 13.01
N LEU A 126 9.96 -6.42 11.81
CA LEU A 126 8.73 -5.74 11.44
C LEU A 126 7.55 -6.69 11.25
N ALA A 127 7.77 -7.90 10.70
CA ALA A 127 6.74 -8.91 10.53
C ALA A 127 6.21 -9.44 11.86
N ASP A 128 7.07 -9.60 12.88
CA ASP A 128 6.66 -9.95 14.25
C ASP A 128 5.74 -8.88 14.85
N LYS A 129 5.94 -7.61 14.50
CA LYS A 129 5.03 -6.52 14.89
C LYS A 129 3.81 -6.39 13.99
N GLY A 130 3.77 -7.04 12.82
CA GLY A 130 2.68 -7.03 11.85
C GLY A 130 2.63 -5.78 10.96
N LEU A 131 3.01 -4.60 11.49
CA LEU A 131 3.12 -3.34 10.73
C LEU A 131 4.55 -2.81 10.76
N GLY A 132 4.92 -2.03 9.75
CA GLY A 132 6.19 -1.31 9.70
C GLY A 132 6.08 0.04 9.00
N ALA A 133 7.11 0.86 9.17
CA ALA A 133 7.35 2.07 8.40
C ALA A 133 8.65 1.93 7.61
N ILE A 134 8.60 2.08 6.29
CA ILE A 134 9.74 1.85 5.39
C ILE A 134 9.92 3.10 4.51
N PRO A 135 11.08 3.77 4.53
CA PRO A 135 11.39 4.85 3.60
C PRO A 135 11.36 4.34 2.16
N LEU A 136 10.92 5.19 1.23
CA LEU A 136 10.79 4.82 -0.17
C LEU A 136 11.42 5.84 -1.12
N ILE A 137 11.60 5.40 -2.35
CA ILE A 137 11.94 6.19 -3.51
C ILE A 137 10.79 6.11 -4.50
N LYS A 138 10.46 7.27 -5.07
CA LYS A 138 9.47 7.38 -6.13
C LYS A 138 10.07 8.13 -7.32
N THR A 139 10.44 7.39 -8.36
CA THR A 139 11.09 7.94 -9.57
C THR A 139 10.09 8.71 -10.43
N LYS A 140 8.83 8.26 -10.49
CA LYS A 140 7.71 8.93 -11.17
C LYS A 140 6.67 9.36 -10.13
N THR A 141 6.74 10.61 -9.70
CA THR A 141 5.75 11.20 -8.78
C THR A 141 4.58 11.77 -9.59
N PRO A 142 3.32 11.45 -9.28
CA PRO A 142 2.19 12.10 -9.93
C PRO A 142 2.23 13.62 -9.68
N PRO A 143 1.70 14.45 -10.60
CA PRO A 143 1.74 15.91 -10.47
C PRO A 143 1.14 16.42 -9.15
N THR A 144 0.16 15.69 -8.62
CA THR A 144 -0.45 15.97 -7.32
C THR A 144 -0.55 14.69 -6.53
N TRP A 145 -0.17 14.75 -5.26
CA TRP A 145 -0.30 13.66 -4.30
C TRP A 145 -1.09 14.16 -3.09
N TYR A 146 -2.13 13.41 -2.73
CA TYR A 146 -2.92 13.67 -1.54
C TYR A 146 -2.70 12.55 -0.54
N ASN A 147 -2.17 12.92 0.62
CA ASN A 147 -2.10 11.99 1.74
C ASN A 147 -3.50 11.74 2.33
N PRO A 148 -3.73 10.59 2.98
CA PRO A 148 -5.01 10.33 3.63
C PRO A 148 -5.29 11.38 4.72
N PRO A 149 -6.51 11.94 4.79
CA PRO A 149 -6.89 12.83 5.87
C PRO A 149 -6.87 12.05 7.19
N LEU A 150 -6.21 12.58 8.22
CA LEU A 150 -6.24 11.99 9.56
C LEU A 150 -7.58 12.27 10.25
N PHE A 151 -8.08 11.30 11.01
CA PHE A 151 -9.27 11.47 11.83
C PHE A 151 -9.12 12.64 12.81
N LYS A 152 -10.14 13.49 12.89
CA LYS A 152 -10.20 14.59 13.85
C LYS A 152 -11.49 14.54 14.66
N ASN A 153 -11.35 14.86 15.94
CA ASN A 153 -12.47 15.11 16.84
C ASN A 153 -13.32 16.30 16.36
N CYS A 154 -14.55 16.38 16.85
CA CYS A 154 -15.41 17.53 16.60
C CYS A 154 -14.74 18.82 17.09
N GLN A 155 -14.68 19.86 16.25
CA GLN A 155 -13.98 21.12 16.50
C GLN A 155 -14.93 22.20 17.03
N GLY A 156 -14.49 23.00 18.01
CA GLY A 156 -15.25 24.14 18.57
C GLY A 156 -15.86 23.87 19.95
N THR A 157 -16.19 24.94 20.70
CA THR A 157 -16.53 24.87 22.13
C THR A 157 -17.79 24.05 22.43
N PHE A 158 -18.85 24.18 21.63
CA PHE A 158 -20.08 23.38 21.77
C PHE A 158 -19.90 21.92 21.31
N ASN A 159 -18.87 21.67 20.50
CA ASN A 159 -18.57 20.37 19.91
C ASN A 159 -17.72 19.46 20.82
N ILE A 160 -17.21 20.01 21.93
CA ILE A 160 -16.57 19.23 23.01
C ILE A 160 -17.60 18.29 23.67
N PHE A 161 -18.87 18.71 23.78
CA PHE A 161 -19.93 17.87 24.31
C PHE A 161 -20.12 16.58 23.48
N TRP A 162 -20.05 16.69 22.15
CA TRP A 162 -20.13 15.53 21.26
C TRP A 162 -18.93 14.60 21.40
N ASN A 163 -17.73 15.14 21.61
CA ASN A 163 -16.55 14.32 21.90
C ASN A 163 -16.70 13.58 23.24
N TYR A 164 -17.30 14.21 24.26
CA TYR A 164 -17.59 13.56 25.54
C TYR A 164 -18.62 12.44 25.38
N LEU A 165 -19.72 12.67 24.65
CA LEU A 165 -20.69 11.61 24.36
C LEU A 165 -20.06 10.45 23.58
N ALA A 166 -19.15 10.76 22.66
CA ALA A 166 -18.40 9.78 21.90
C ALA A 166 -17.50 8.88 22.76
N GLU A 167 -17.22 9.23 24.02
CA GLU A 167 -16.48 8.36 24.95
C GLU A 167 -17.30 7.18 25.48
N PHE A 168 -18.64 7.25 25.39
CA PHE A 168 -19.55 6.23 25.91
C PHE A 168 -20.09 5.29 24.84
N GLN A 169 -19.69 5.45 23.57
CA GLN A 169 -20.19 4.66 22.45
C GLN A 169 -19.12 3.73 21.88
N GLY A 170 -19.57 2.61 21.29
CA GLY A 170 -18.77 1.91 20.30
C GLY A 170 -18.58 2.77 19.05
N GLY A 171 -17.50 2.53 18.31
CA GLY A 171 -17.21 3.21 17.05
C GLY A 171 -17.65 2.37 15.86
N ILE A 172 -18.41 2.98 14.95
CA ILE A 172 -18.55 2.50 13.57
C ILE A 172 -17.28 2.84 12.82
N LEU A 173 -16.59 1.80 12.36
CA LEU A 173 -15.33 1.88 11.63
C LEU A 173 -15.55 1.45 10.18
N THR A 174 -14.86 2.11 9.26
CA THR A 174 -14.92 1.80 7.83
C THR A 174 -13.56 1.31 7.36
N ILE A 175 -13.48 0.09 6.86
CA ILE A 175 -12.25 -0.53 6.38
C ILE A 175 -12.19 -0.41 4.87
N PHE A 176 -11.11 0.16 4.35
CA PHE A 176 -10.81 0.22 2.92
C PHE A 176 -9.74 -0.81 2.57
N THR A 177 -10.07 -1.72 1.66
CA THR A 177 -9.20 -2.82 1.26
C THR A 177 -9.28 -3.15 -0.22
N ASN A 178 -8.14 -3.46 -0.83
CA ASN A 178 -8.02 -3.97 -2.20
C ASN A 178 -7.87 -5.51 -2.25
N ALA A 179 -8.01 -6.22 -1.13
CA ALA A 179 -7.85 -7.67 -1.08
C ALA A 179 -8.74 -8.42 -2.08
N PRO A 180 -10.04 -8.09 -2.27
CA PRO A 180 -10.86 -8.73 -3.30
C PRO A 180 -10.31 -8.59 -4.73
N MET A 181 -9.76 -7.42 -5.06
CA MET A 181 -9.18 -7.17 -6.37
C MET A 181 -7.85 -7.91 -6.56
N VAL A 182 -7.01 -7.96 -5.52
CA VAL A 182 -5.78 -8.77 -5.54
C VAL A 182 -6.11 -10.25 -5.78
N MET A 183 -7.11 -10.79 -5.07
CA MET A 183 -7.54 -12.18 -5.25
C MET A 183 -8.10 -12.43 -6.65
N HIS A 184 -8.96 -11.54 -7.13
CA HIS A 184 -9.55 -11.65 -8.47
C HIS A 184 -8.48 -11.66 -9.57
N TYR A 185 -7.55 -10.70 -9.56
CA TYR A 185 -6.50 -10.64 -10.57
C TYR A 185 -5.49 -11.79 -10.44
N SER A 186 -5.21 -12.25 -9.23
CA SER A 186 -4.37 -13.45 -9.03
C SER A 186 -5.00 -14.70 -9.65
N GLN A 187 -6.32 -14.86 -9.55
CA GLN A 187 -7.05 -15.94 -10.21
C GLN A 187 -7.03 -15.81 -11.73
N LEU A 188 -7.25 -14.61 -12.27
CA LEU A 188 -7.17 -14.36 -13.71
C LEU A 188 -5.78 -14.66 -14.27
N LEU A 189 -4.73 -14.26 -13.55
CA LEU A 189 -3.35 -14.54 -13.89
C LEU A 189 -3.09 -16.05 -13.99
N ALA A 190 -3.57 -16.81 -12.99
CA ALA A 190 -3.45 -18.27 -12.97
C ALA A 190 -4.20 -18.93 -14.14
N LEU A 191 -5.40 -18.44 -14.49
CA LEU A 191 -6.16 -18.90 -15.67
C LEU A 191 -5.43 -18.62 -16.98
N GLY A 192 -4.72 -17.49 -17.05
CA GLY A 192 -3.81 -17.13 -18.14
C GLY A 192 -2.52 -17.97 -18.20
N LYS A 193 -2.36 -18.96 -17.31
CA LYS A 193 -1.16 -19.80 -17.17
C LYS A 193 0.10 -19.01 -16.79
N ALA A 194 -0.05 -17.83 -16.22
CA ALA A 194 1.04 -17.07 -15.62
C ALA A 194 1.07 -17.30 -14.10
N SER A 195 2.24 -17.11 -13.50
CA SER A 195 2.47 -17.37 -12.07
C SER A 195 2.73 -16.06 -11.32
N LEU A 196 2.31 -15.99 -10.05
CA LEU A 196 2.62 -14.85 -9.18
C LEU A 196 4.12 -14.71 -8.96
N THR A 197 4.83 -15.84 -8.96
CA THR A 197 6.27 -15.88 -8.79
C THR A 197 6.94 -16.76 -9.83
N TYR A 198 8.24 -16.56 -10.03
CA TYR A 198 9.11 -17.43 -10.80
C TYR A 198 10.32 -17.84 -9.95
N SER A 199 10.92 -18.99 -10.27
CA SER A 199 12.10 -19.51 -9.56
C SER A 199 13.37 -19.28 -10.38
N SER A 200 14.38 -18.68 -9.76
CA SER A 200 15.73 -18.53 -10.34
C SER A 200 16.79 -18.73 -9.25
N GLY A 201 17.82 -19.51 -9.53
CA GLY A 201 18.92 -19.76 -8.57
C GLY A 201 18.48 -20.30 -7.20
N GLY A 202 17.38 -21.07 -7.15
CA GLY A 202 16.80 -21.56 -5.88
C GLY A 202 16.02 -20.52 -5.07
N SER A 203 15.86 -19.31 -5.59
CA SER A 203 15.08 -18.21 -5.01
C SER A 203 13.79 -17.98 -5.77
N TYR A 204 12.76 -17.44 -5.09
CA TYR A 204 11.44 -17.19 -5.66
C TYR A 204 11.19 -15.69 -5.74
N TYR A 205 10.99 -15.19 -6.95
CA TYR A 205 10.85 -13.78 -7.26
C TYR A 205 9.43 -13.47 -7.72
N LEU A 206 8.92 -12.30 -7.35
CA LEU A 206 7.67 -11.77 -7.84
C LEU A 206 7.77 -11.55 -9.36
N SER A 207 6.83 -12.10 -10.12
CA SER A 207 6.86 -12.00 -11.58
C SER A 207 6.52 -10.58 -12.07
N ILE A 208 6.93 -10.27 -13.29
CA ILE A 208 6.50 -9.02 -13.97
C ILE A 208 4.97 -8.96 -14.04
N ALA A 209 4.32 -10.08 -14.37
CA ALA A 209 2.87 -10.17 -14.46
C ALA A 209 2.18 -9.94 -13.10
N ALA A 210 2.72 -10.46 -11.99
CA ALA A 210 2.18 -10.16 -10.66
C ALA A 210 2.23 -8.65 -10.33
N ARG A 211 3.27 -7.94 -10.78
CA ARG A 211 3.35 -6.48 -10.60
C ARG A 211 2.37 -5.73 -11.51
N ASN A 212 2.36 -6.06 -12.79
CA ASN A 212 1.65 -5.29 -13.81
C ASN A 212 0.17 -5.65 -13.96
N ASP A 213 -0.20 -6.88 -13.64
CA ASP A 213 -1.54 -7.44 -13.86
C ASP A 213 -2.28 -7.75 -12.56
N VAL A 214 -1.59 -7.72 -11.40
CA VAL A 214 -2.23 -7.88 -10.08
C VAL A 214 -2.04 -6.62 -9.22
N MET A 215 -0.81 -6.31 -8.78
CA MET A 215 -0.58 -5.21 -7.83
C MET A 215 -0.98 -3.85 -8.39
N ARG A 216 -0.49 -3.50 -9.59
CA ARG A 216 -0.76 -2.21 -10.23
C ARG A 216 -2.26 -1.99 -10.43
N PRO A 217 -3.02 -2.87 -11.12
CA PRO A 217 -4.44 -2.65 -11.35
C PRO A 217 -5.26 -2.72 -10.05
N ALA A 218 -4.98 -3.64 -9.12
CA ALA A 218 -5.70 -3.69 -7.85
C ALA A 218 -5.49 -2.41 -7.02
N SER A 219 -4.30 -1.80 -7.08
CA SER A 219 -4.02 -0.56 -6.37
C SER A 219 -4.68 0.67 -7.00
N ASP A 220 -5.06 0.59 -8.28
CA ASP A 220 -5.71 1.67 -9.06
C ASP A 220 -7.23 1.55 -9.08
N THR A 221 -7.78 0.57 -8.35
CA THR A 221 -9.22 0.37 -8.23
C THR A 221 -9.75 0.97 -6.95
N TYR A 222 -11.03 1.36 -6.97
CA TYR A 222 -11.72 1.84 -5.77
C TYR A 222 -11.71 0.75 -4.71
N PRO A 223 -11.33 1.05 -3.45
CA PRO A 223 -11.24 0.04 -2.41
C PRO A 223 -12.59 -0.55 -2.05
N TYR A 224 -12.58 -1.83 -1.73
CA TYR A 224 -13.72 -2.48 -1.12
C TYR A 224 -13.94 -1.97 0.30
N ILE A 225 -15.21 -1.82 0.67
CA ILE A 225 -15.62 -1.26 1.95
C ILE A 225 -16.18 -2.37 2.84
N TYR A 226 -15.60 -2.53 4.03
CA TYR A 226 -16.20 -3.29 5.12
C TYR A 226 -16.56 -2.36 6.27
N PHE A 227 -17.65 -2.67 6.95
CA PHE A 227 -18.02 -2.00 8.20
C PHE A 227 -17.62 -2.86 9.39
N ALA A 228 -16.97 -2.23 10.36
CA ALA A 228 -16.57 -2.83 11.61
C ALA A 228 -17.21 -2.08 12.78
N TYR A 229 -17.40 -2.79 13.89
CA TYR A 229 -17.78 -2.22 15.17
C TYR A 229 -16.61 -2.38 16.13
N GLY A 230 -16.18 -1.31 16.80
CA GLY A 230 -14.98 -1.38 17.63
C GLY A 230 -14.89 -0.27 18.67
N THR A 231 -13.71 -0.10 19.25
CA THR A 231 -13.46 1.05 20.12
C THR A 231 -13.51 2.34 19.32
N ASN A 232 -14.26 3.32 19.81
CA ASN A 232 -14.27 4.65 19.22
C ASN A 232 -12.85 5.26 19.25
N PRO A 233 -12.32 5.78 18.13
CA PRO A 233 -10.99 6.42 18.10
C PRO A 233 -10.80 7.55 19.12
N VAL A 234 -11.87 8.23 19.53
CA VAL A 234 -11.82 9.23 20.63
C VAL A 234 -11.42 8.56 21.93
N VAL A 235 -12.06 7.45 22.29
CA VAL A 235 -11.76 6.65 23.49
C VAL A 235 -10.35 6.11 23.43
N ALA A 236 -9.96 5.56 22.28
CA ALA A 236 -8.62 5.04 22.08
C ALA A 236 -7.56 6.12 22.29
N LYS A 237 -7.81 7.35 21.80
CA LYS A 237 -6.90 8.48 21.99
C LYS A 237 -6.89 8.99 23.43
N SER A 238 -8.05 9.16 24.07
CA SER A 238 -8.14 9.70 25.44
C SER A 238 -7.51 8.78 26.48
N HIS A 239 -7.55 7.46 26.25
CA HIS A 239 -6.93 6.46 27.12
C HIS A 239 -5.51 6.05 26.69
N GLY A 240 -4.94 6.68 25.67
CA GLY A 240 -3.59 6.36 25.20
C GLY A 240 -3.44 4.95 24.61
N LEU A 241 -4.53 4.36 24.10
CA LEU A 241 -4.54 3.04 23.49
C LEU A 241 -3.88 3.07 22.11
N LYS A 242 -2.63 2.60 22.04
CA LYS A 242 -1.87 2.48 20.79
C LYS A 242 -2.52 1.51 19.80
N ILE A 243 -3.11 0.44 20.35
CA ILE A 243 -3.80 -0.61 19.62
C ILE A 243 -5.17 -0.79 20.28
N TYR A 244 -6.23 -0.81 19.48
CA TYR A 244 -7.59 -0.97 19.96
C TYR A 244 -8.35 -2.05 19.18
N PRO A 245 -9.35 -2.70 19.81
CA PRO A 245 -10.10 -3.78 19.18
C PRO A 245 -11.16 -3.27 18.19
N GLY A 246 -11.41 -4.08 17.17
CA GLY A 246 -12.56 -3.98 16.29
C GLY A 246 -13.09 -5.37 15.93
N PHE A 247 -14.32 -5.42 15.44
CA PHE A 247 -14.98 -6.64 15.01
C PHE A 247 -15.68 -6.38 13.68
N THR A 248 -15.57 -7.33 12.76
CA THR A 248 -16.33 -7.34 11.51
C THR A 248 -16.83 -8.74 11.23
N PHE A 249 -17.73 -8.88 10.27
CA PHE A 249 -18.04 -10.17 9.67
C PHE A 249 -16.98 -10.53 8.63
N ASP A 250 -16.93 -11.82 8.30
CA ASP A 250 -16.02 -12.34 7.27
C ASP A 250 -16.44 -11.92 5.84
N THR A 251 -17.64 -11.37 5.70
CA THR A 251 -18.20 -10.84 4.45
C THR A 251 -18.75 -9.44 4.66
N VAL A 252 -19.12 -8.76 3.58
CA VAL A 252 -19.75 -7.42 3.64
C VAL A 252 -21.05 -7.42 4.45
N THR A 253 -21.33 -6.30 5.13
CA THR A 253 -22.55 -6.13 5.90
C THR A 253 -23.74 -5.73 5.02
N LYS A 254 -24.95 -5.93 5.54
CA LYS A 254 -26.20 -5.53 4.89
C LYS A 254 -26.23 -4.03 4.57
N GLU A 255 -25.67 -3.18 5.43
CA GLU A 255 -25.63 -1.72 5.24
C GLU A 255 -24.77 -1.33 4.03
N VAL A 256 -23.64 -2.00 3.84
CA VAL A 256 -22.78 -1.82 2.66
C VAL A 256 -23.52 -2.29 1.41
N LEU A 257 -24.16 -3.46 1.48
CA LEU A 257 -24.92 -4.03 0.36
C LEU A 257 -26.09 -3.15 -0.07
N SER A 258 -26.89 -2.65 0.88
CA SER A 258 -28.08 -1.85 0.58
C SER A 258 -27.74 -0.49 -0.04
N ASN A 259 -26.55 0.05 0.26
CA ASN A 259 -26.12 1.36 -0.22
C ASN A 259 -25.02 1.27 -1.29
N CYS A 260 -24.65 0.06 -1.74
CA CYS A 260 -23.41 -0.17 -2.49
C CYS A 260 -23.24 0.78 -3.68
N SER A 261 -24.27 0.95 -4.51
CA SER A 261 -24.19 1.81 -5.70
C SER A 261 -24.05 3.30 -5.40
N GLU A 262 -24.33 3.72 -4.16
CA GLU A 262 -24.18 5.08 -3.70
C GLU A 262 -22.77 5.32 -3.13
N ILE A 263 -22.22 4.33 -2.42
CA ILE A 263 -20.94 4.45 -1.71
C ILE A 263 -19.74 3.90 -2.51
N MET A 264 -19.97 3.10 -3.55
CA MET A 264 -18.95 2.51 -4.42
C MET A 264 -19.37 2.57 -5.90
N PRO A 265 -18.41 2.48 -6.85
CA PRO A 265 -18.76 2.36 -8.26
C PRO A 265 -19.52 1.05 -8.54
N LYS A 266 -20.59 1.14 -9.36
CA LYS A 266 -21.55 0.04 -9.58
C LYS A 266 -20.93 -1.31 -9.95
N GLN A 267 -19.83 -1.32 -10.69
CA GLN A 267 -19.12 -2.54 -11.10
C GLN A 267 -18.62 -3.38 -9.91
N TYR A 268 -18.35 -2.75 -8.77
CA TYR A 268 -17.88 -3.40 -7.55
C TYR A 268 -19.04 -3.93 -6.67
N CYS A 269 -20.29 -3.67 -7.03
CA CYS A 269 -21.48 -4.13 -6.30
C CYS A 269 -21.98 -5.52 -6.73
N SER A 270 -21.16 -6.28 -7.47
CA SER A 270 -21.51 -7.65 -7.89
C SER A 270 -21.13 -8.68 -6.82
N LEU A 271 -21.94 -9.76 -6.71
CA LEU A 271 -21.82 -10.79 -5.68
C LEU A 271 -20.42 -11.43 -5.60
N SER A 272 -19.71 -11.56 -6.71
CA SER A 272 -18.36 -12.18 -6.76
C SER A 272 -17.31 -11.44 -5.94
N PHE A 273 -17.45 -10.12 -5.76
CA PHE A 273 -16.54 -9.35 -4.90
C PHE A 273 -17.05 -9.28 -3.45
N LEU A 274 -18.38 -9.38 -3.27
CA LEU A 274 -19.05 -9.34 -1.96
C LEU A 274 -18.87 -10.64 -1.15
N ASP A 275 -18.59 -11.77 -1.83
CA ASP A 275 -18.32 -13.08 -1.23
C ASP A 275 -16.83 -13.30 -0.85
N THR A 276 -15.95 -12.33 -1.14
CA THR A 276 -14.55 -12.46 -0.76
C THR A 276 -14.39 -12.35 0.75
N ARG A 277 -13.73 -13.35 1.34
CA ARG A 277 -13.49 -13.40 2.78
C ARG A 277 -12.33 -12.52 3.23
N PHE A 278 -12.45 -12.00 4.44
CA PHE A 278 -11.38 -11.25 5.10
C PHE A 278 -10.16 -12.15 5.31
N ASN A 279 -8.96 -11.67 5.00
CA ASN A 279 -7.75 -12.50 5.00
C ASN A 279 -6.45 -11.69 5.25
N ASP A 280 -5.30 -12.36 5.22
CA ASP A 280 -4.01 -11.74 5.55
C ASP A 280 -3.56 -10.61 4.61
N ILE A 281 -4.14 -10.47 3.42
CA ILE A 281 -3.93 -9.29 2.54
C ILE A 281 -4.48 -8.03 3.22
N ASP A 282 -5.50 -8.14 4.07
CA ASP A 282 -6.11 -7.03 4.80
C ASP A 282 -5.23 -6.50 5.95
N ILE A 283 -4.10 -7.16 6.28
CA ILE A 283 -3.12 -6.59 7.21
C ILE A 283 -2.51 -5.32 6.58
N GLY A 284 -2.65 -4.22 7.32
CA GLY A 284 -2.32 -2.86 6.90
C GLY A 284 -3.43 -2.14 6.13
N ALA A 285 -4.60 -2.75 5.93
CA ALA A 285 -5.76 -2.06 5.37
C ALA A 285 -6.17 -0.87 6.24
N LEU A 286 -6.77 0.13 5.60
CA LEU A 286 -7.01 1.43 6.21
C LEU A 286 -8.33 1.43 6.96
N VAL A 287 -8.33 1.94 8.19
CA VAL A 287 -9.52 2.09 9.01
C VAL A 287 -9.85 3.57 9.13
N TYR A 288 -10.99 3.99 8.59
CA TYR A 288 -11.52 5.33 8.68
C TYR A 288 -12.63 5.41 9.72
N ALA A 289 -12.77 6.59 10.33
CA ALA A 289 -13.85 6.90 11.24
C ALA A 289 -14.31 8.34 11.08
N VAL A 290 -15.49 8.62 11.63
CA VAL A 290 -16.11 9.96 11.73
C VAL A 290 -16.92 10.03 13.01
N LEU A 291 -17.17 11.22 13.53
CA LEU A 291 -18.08 11.46 14.65
C LEU A 291 -19.26 12.32 14.22
N PRO A 292 -20.46 12.12 14.80
CA PRO A 292 -21.52 13.11 14.75
C PRO A 292 -21.16 14.32 15.63
N CYS A 293 -21.24 15.52 15.07
CA CYS A 293 -20.95 16.80 15.72
C CYS A 293 -22.20 17.69 15.73
N GLY A 294 -23.32 17.15 16.24
CA GLY A 294 -24.61 17.83 16.23
C GLY A 294 -25.33 17.70 14.91
N THR A 295 -25.39 18.78 14.13
CA THR A 295 -26.02 18.81 12.80
C THR A 295 -25.03 18.55 11.66
N SER A 296 -23.76 18.34 11.97
CA SER A 296 -22.70 18.04 11.01
C SER A 296 -21.88 16.83 11.45
N CYS A 297 -20.98 16.38 10.58
CA CYS A 297 -20.05 15.29 10.84
C CYS A 297 -18.64 15.83 11.01
N SER A 298 -17.81 15.15 11.81
CA SER A 298 -16.39 15.45 11.86
C SER A 298 -15.70 15.11 10.53
N GLN A 299 -14.42 15.45 10.41
CA GLN A 299 -13.64 15.03 9.25
C GLN A 299 -13.55 13.50 9.24
N PHE A 300 -14.13 12.87 8.21
CA PHE A 300 -13.91 11.46 7.93
C PHE A 300 -12.44 11.27 7.56
N GLY A 301 -11.76 10.43 8.34
CA GLY A 301 -10.30 10.32 8.23
C GLY A 301 -9.77 9.03 8.82
N LEU A 302 -8.51 8.75 8.47
CA LEU A 302 -7.75 7.61 8.91
C LEU A 302 -7.65 7.61 10.44
N ALA A 303 -8.25 6.60 11.04
CA ALA A 303 -8.30 6.33 12.47
C ALA A 303 -7.41 5.14 12.87
N GLY A 304 -6.96 4.34 11.91
CA GLY A 304 -6.01 3.26 12.17
C GLY A 304 -5.65 2.43 10.94
N LEU A 305 -4.75 1.48 11.16
CA LEU A 305 -4.41 0.42 10.21
C LEU A 305 -4.62 -0.94 10.88
N ILE A 306 -5.07 -1.93 10.11
CA ILE A 306 -5.25 -3.29 10.62
C ILE A 306 -3.88 -3.89 10.94
N LEU A 307 -3.61 -4.12 12.21
CA LEU A 307 -2.38 -4.72 12.72
C LEU A 307 -2.41 -6.25 12.64
N GLY A 308 -3.57 -6.84 12.87
CA GLY A 308 -3.72 -8.28 12.92
C GLY A 308 -5.18 -8.69 12.93
N ILE A 309 -5.40 -9.93 12.49
CA ILE A 309 -6.71 -10.51 12.21
C ILE A 309 -6.78 -11.84 12.92
N SER A 310 -7.92 -12.16 13.53
CA SER A 310 -8.16 -13.46 14.14
C SER A 310 -9.63 -13.83 14.01
N GLN A 311 -9.93 -15.09 13.76
CA GLN A 311 -11.30 -15.59 13.75
C GLN A 311 -11.75 -15.88 15.19
N ILE A 312 -12.94 -15.42 15.55
CA ILE A 312 -13.53 -15.65 16.87
C ILE A 312 -14.99 -16.05 16.73
N THR A 313 -15.48 -16.92 17.61
CA THR A 313 -16.89 -17.28 17.67
C THR A 313 -17.51 -16.70 18.94
N ILE A 314 -18.51 -15.85 18.79
CA ILE A 314 -19.25 -15.25 19.90
C ILE A 314 -20.73 -15.64 19.75
N LYS A 315 -21.30 -16.27 20.77
CA LYS A 315 -22.70 -16.72 20.78
C LYS A 315 -23.09 -17.54 19.52
N GLY A 316 -22.17 -18.37 19.03
CA GLY A 316 -22.38 -19.21 17.84
C GLY A 316 -22.23 -18.50 16.49
N VAL A 317 -21.89 -17.21 16.48
CA VAL A 317 -21.63 -16.44 15.25
C VAL A 317 -20.13 -16.29 15.05
N GLN A 318 -19.64 -16.64 13.86
CA GLN A 318 -18.24 -16.43 13.47
C GLN A 318 -18.03 -14.95 13.08
N LEU A 319 -17.05 -14.35 13.73
CA LEU A 319 -16.65 -12.95 13.56
C LEU A 319 -15.15 -12.88 13.31
N VAL A 320 -14.74 -11.79 12.69
CA VAL A 320 -13.35 -11.42 12.51
C VAL A 320 -13.01 -10.39 13.58
N TYR A 321 -12.13 -10.76 14.50
CA TYR A 321 -11.50 -9.87 15.45
C TYR A 321 -10.33 -9.13 14.80
N LEU A 322 -10.33 -7.81 14.95
CA LEU A 322 -9.34 -6.90 14.40
C LEU A 322 -8.56 -6.25 15.54
N ARG A 323 -7.23 -6.27 15.41
CA ARG A 323 -6.36 -5.38 16.18
C ARG A 323 -6.06 -4.19 15.29
N ILE A 324 -6.37 -2.98 15.74
CA ILE A 324 -6.23 -1.76 14.94
C ILE A 324 -5.19 -0.89 15.60
N ALA A 325 -4.10 -0.59 14.90
CA ALA A 325 -3.07 0.33 15.36
C ALA A 325 -3.48 1.77 15.00
N GLN A 326 -3.30 2.71 15.93
CA GLN A 326 -3.46 4.13 15.61
C GLN A 326 -2.46 4.54 14.51
N PRO A 327 -2.81 5.46 13.60
CA PRO A 327 -1.87 5.99 12.62
C PRO A 327 -0.92 6.99 13.30
N PRO A 328 0.13 7.46 12.60
CA PRO A 328 0.90 8.61 13.06
C PRO A 328 -0.01 9.80 13.38
N SER A 329 0.34 10.57 14.41
CA SER A 329 -0.47 11.72 14.86
C SER A 329 -0.54 12.85 13.84
N ASP A 330 0.46 12.90 12.96
CA ASP A 330 0.56 13.77 11.79
C ASP A 330 1.39 13.06 10.72
N LEU A 331 1.44 13.60 9.50
CA LEU A 331 2.14 13.02 8.36
C LEU A 331 3.48 13.72 8.07
N THR A 332 4.18 14.09 9.14
CA THR A 332 5.56 14.62 9.13
C THR A 332 6.55 13.51 9.43
N THR A 333 7.82 13.68 9.03
CA THR A 333 8.88 12.70 9.35
C THR A 333 9.01 12.49 10.86
N THR A 334 8.89 13.55 11.66
CA THR A 334 8.96 13.47 13.12
C THR A 334 7.81 12.64 13.70
N ALA A 335 6.57 12.86 13.24
CA ALA A 335 5.42 12.11 13.72
C ALA A 335 5.49 10.62 13.35
N ILE A 336 6.04 10.27 12.17
CA ILE A 336 6.28 8.88 11.77
C ILE A 336 7.32 8.22 12.69
N ILE A 337 8.39 8.93 13.07
CA ILE A 337 9.39 8.42 14.01
C ILE A 337 8.79 8.16 15.39
N GLU A 338 7.98 9.10 15.91
CA GLU A 338 7.32 8.92 17.21
C GLU A 338 6.30 7.77 17.18
N TRP A 339 5.58 7.62 16.06
CA TRP A 339 4.73 6.46 15.83
C TRP A 339 5.53 5.14 15.83
N ALA A 340 6.69 5.12 15.17
CA ALA A 340 7.54 3.94 15.14
C ALA A 340 8.06 3.55 16.54
N LYS A 341 8.40 4.53 17.39
CA LYS A 341 8.75 4.29 18.80
C LYS A 341 7.55 3.73 19.57
N MET A 342 6.37 4.32 19.37
CA MET A 342 5.14 3.88 20.00
C MET A 342 4.81 2.42 19.68
N MET A 343 4.99 2.04 18.41
CA MET A 343 4.72 0.70 17.87
C MET A 343 5.89 -0.29 18.03
N ASN A 344 6.98 0.13 18.65
CA ASN A 344 8.19 -0.69 18.87
C ASN A 344 8.82 -1.21 17.55
N VAL A 345 8.87 -0.37 16.53
CA VAL A 345 9.52 -0.62 15.23
C VAL A 345 10.59 0.43 14.88
N TYR A 346 10.98 1.25 15.87
CA TYR A 346 11.92 2.36 15.68
C TYR A 346 13.31 1.92 15.26
N ASP A 347 13.85 0.84 15.83
CA ASP A 347 15.23 0.41 15.51
C ASP A 347 15.35 -0.02 14.05
N SER A 348 14.35 -0.75 13.55
CA SER A 348 14.22 -1.10 12.14
C SER A 348 14.06 0.14 11.27
N LEU A 349 13.15 1.07 11.61
CA LEU A 349 12.99 2.32 10.85
C LEU A 349 14.28 3.15 10.82
N ASN A 350 14.96 3.31 11.96
CA ASN A 350 16.17 4.11 12.07
C ASN A 350 17.31 3.51 11.22
N SER A 351 17.42 2.18 11.22
CA SER A 351 18.37 1.46 10.36
C SER A 351 18.07 1.69 8.86
N LEU A 352 16.79 1.61 8.47
CA LEU A 352 16.34 1.88 7.10
C LEU A 352 16.52 3.36 6.70
N MET A 353 16.35 4.31 7.61
CA MET A 353 16.64 5.72 7.37
C MET A 353 18.14 5.96 7.17
N GLY A 354 18.99 5.27 7.93
CA GLY A 354 20.44 5.26 7.73
C GLY A 354 20.82 4.71 6.34
N ALA A 355 20.24 3.57 5.96
CA ALA A 355 20.38 2.96 4.64
C ALA A 355 19.92 3.91 3.52
N SER A 356 18.78 4.59 3.70
CA SER A 356 18.27 5.58 2.75
C SER A 356 19.24 6.75 2.52
N LYS A 357 19.91 7.23 3.59
CA LYS A 357 20.94 8.27 3.44
C LYS A 357 22.16 7.77 2.66
N ARG A 358 22.62 6.55 2.91
CA ARG A 358 23.73 5.91 2.16
C ARG A 358 23.36 5.74 0.69
N PHE A 359 22.17 5.21 0.41
CA PHE A 359 21.61 5.10 -0.94
C PHE A 359 21.61 6.45 -1.67
N LYS A 360 21.05 7.50 -1.06
CA LYS A 360 20.96 8.83 -1.68
C LYS A 360 22.36 9.40 -1.98
N LYS A 361 23.32 9.20 -1.08
CA LYS A 361 24.72 9.58 -1.29
C LYS A 361 25.36 8.78 -2.44
N ALA A 362 25.18 7.46 -2.47
CA ALA A 362 25.73 6.61 -3.52
C ALA A 362 25.18 6.98 -4.90
N VAL A 363 23.88 7.25 -5.01
CA VAL A 363 23.27 7.74 -6.25
C VAL A 363 23.88 9.07 -6.68
N SER A 364 24.08 10.02 -5.75
CA SER A 364 24.73 11.30 -6.06
C SER A 364 26.16 11.11 -6.56
N ASP A 365 26.94 10.26 -5.90
CA ASP A 365 28.35 10.02 -6.23
C ASP A 365 28.47 9.30 -7.60
N LEU A 366 27.65 8.26 -7.84
CA LEU A 366 27.61 7.54 -9.12
C LEU A 366 27.14 8.40 -10.29
N SER A 367 26.22 9.35 -10.04
CA SER A 367 25.67 10.22 -11.08
C SER A 367 26.68 11.23 -11.63
N LEU A 368 27.87 11.32 -11.02
CA LEU A 368 29.01 12.07 -11.58
C LEU A 368 29.61 11.38 -12.82
N ALA A 369 29.47 10.05 -12.92
CA ALA A 369 30.04 9.24 -14.00
C ALA A 369 28.97 8.54 -14.87
N PHE A 370 27.79 8.27 -14.33
CA PHE A 370 26.72 7.54 -15.00
C PHE A 370 25.43 8.38 -15.11
N PRO A 371 24.57 8.12 -16.12
CA PRO A 371 23.23 8.67 -16.13
C PRO A 371 22.48 8.36 -14.83
N GLN A 372 21.71 9.33 -14.32
CA GLN A 372 20.99 9.25 -13.05
C GLN A 372 20.18 7.95 -12.88
N PHE A 373 19.56 7.44 -13.95
CA PHE A 373 18.74 6.23 -13.88
C PHE A 373 19.58 4.96 -13.67
N ILE A 374 20.79 4.90 -14.24
CA ILE A 374 21.74 3.80 -14.06
C ILE A 374 22.31 3.86 -12.63
N ALA A 375 22.71 5.05 -12.19
CA ALA A 375 23.17 5.25 -10.80
C ALA A 375 22.10 4.81 -9.79
N THR A 376 20.83 5.17 -10.05
CA THR A 376 19.69 4.74 -9.22
C THR A 376 19.49 3.23 -9.26
N ALA A 377 19.43 2.61 -10.44
CA ALA A 377 19.25 1.17 -10.59
C ALA A 377 20.37 0.37 -9.93
N ALA A 378 21.62 0.78 -10.12
CA ALA A 378 22.77 0.13 -9.53
C ALA A 378 22.78 0.25 -7.99
N ALA A 379 22.46 1.42 -7.44
CA ALA A 379 22.36 1.57 -5.98
C ALA A 379 21.19 0.77 -5.37
N LEU A 380 20.16 0.42 -6.15
CA LEU A 380 19.00 -0.33 -5.67
C LEU A 380 19.33 -1.82 -5.40
N ILE A 381 20.39 -2.39 -5.97
CA ILE A 381 20.74 -3.81 -5.75
C ILE A 381 21.45 -4.07 -4.42
N VAL A 382 21.92 -3.01 -3.74
CA VAL A 382 22.75 -3.11 -2.54
C VAL A 382 21.89 -3.18 -1.28
N ASP A 383 22.32 -4.00 -0.31
CA ASP A 383 21.79 -3.99 1.06
C ASP A 383 22.51 -2.93 1.90
N TRP A 384 22.02 -1.70 1.84
CA TRP A 384 22.62 -0.56 2.54
C TRP A 384 22.48 -0.61 4.07
N VAL A 385 21.68 -1.54 4.60
CA VAL A 385 21.53 -1.73 6.05
C VAL A 385 22.73 -2.50 6.58
N GLU A 386 23.10 -3.59 5.92
CA GLU A 386 24.19 -4.48 6.33
C GLU A 386 25.56 -3.98 5.87
N VAL A 387 25.65 -3.51 4.62
CA VAL A 387 26.94 -3.21 3.98
C VAL A 387 27.44 -1.81 4.36
N SER A 388 28.76 -1.67 4.49
CA SER A 388 29.43 -0.37 4.67
C SER A 388 29.18 0.54 3.46
N TYR A 389 29.35 1.86 3.63
CA TYR A 389 29.18 2.79 2.50
C TYR A 389 30.16 2.47 1.36
N ASP A 390 31.43 2.25 1.68
CA ASP A 390 32.49 2.09 0.68
C ASP A 390 32.37 0.76 -0.07
N ASP A 391 32.01 -0.33 0.62
CA ASP A 391 31.82 -1.63 -0.04
C ASP A 391 30.55 -1.65 -0.87
N GLY A 392 29.46 -1.06 -0.38
CA GLY A 392 28.22 -0.92 -1.13
C GLY A 392 28.38 -0.01 -2.35
N LEU A 393 29.19 1.05 -2.25
CA LEU A 393 29.50 1.92 -3.39
C LEU A 393 30.28 1.17 -4.46
N LYS A 394 31.28 0.35 -4.10
CA LYS A 394 32.02 -0.49 -5.07
C LYS A 394 31.09 -1.47 -5.79
N GLU A 395 30.23 -2.17 -5.06
CA GLU A 395 29.23 -3.07 -5.64
C GLU A 395 28.31 -2.33 -6.63
N ALA A 396 27.82 -1.15 -6.24
CA ALA A 396 26.99 -0.33 -7.10
C ALA A 396 27.76 0.23 -8.32
N GLU A 397 29.05 0.56 -8.20
CA GLU A 397 29.89 1.01 -9.32
C GLU A 397 30.09 -0.10 -10.36
N GLU A 398 30.35 -1.34 -9.92
CA GLU A 398 30.44 -2.49 -10.80
C GLU A 398 29.13 -2.72 -11.55
N LYS A 399 28.00 -2.69 -10.83
CA LYS A 399 26.69 -2.85 -11.44
C LYS A 399 26.34 -1.70 -12.39
N ALA A 400 26.74 -0.47 -12.08
CA ALA A 400 26.51 0.69 -12.95
C ALA A 400 27.23 0.56 -14.30
N LYS A 401 28.46 0.02 -14.31
CA LYS A 401 29.22 -0.26 -15.54
C LYS A 401 28.50 -1.31 -16.38
N GLU A 402 28.11 -2.43 -15.78
CA GLU A 402 27.37 -3.50 -16.45
C GLU A 402 26.06 -2.98 -17.08
N LEU A 403 25.26 -2.23 -16.32
CA LEU A 403 24.01 -1.66 -16.80
C LEU A 403 24.22 -0.61 -17.90
N LYS A 404 25.30 0.16 -17.85
CA LYS A 404 25.63 1.14 -18.89
C LYS A 404 26.00 0.47 -20.20
N GLU A 405 26.87 -0.54 -20.15
CA GLU A 405 27.27 -1.32 -21.32
C GLU A 405 26.06 -2.02 -21.95
N MET A 406 25.20 -2.61 -21.11
CA MET A 406 23.97 -3.26 -21.55
C MET A 406 23.00 -2.28 -22.22
N TYR A 407 22.76 -1.13 -21.59
CA TYR A 407 21.89 -0.08 -22.14
C TYR A 407 22.38 0.42 -23.49
N ASP A 408 23.68 0.76 -23.60
CA ASP A 408 24.26 1.26 -24.85
C ASP A 408 24.13 0.23 -25.97
N LYS A 409 24.40 -1.04 -25.66
CA LYS A 409 24.30 -2.13 -26.63
C LYS A 409 22.88 -2.32 -27.16
N VAL A 410 21.86 -2.29 -26.28
CA VAL A 410 20.45 -2.39 -26.69
C VAL A 410 20.02 -1.20 -27.55
N VAL A 411 20.40 0.02 -27.16
CA VAL A 411 20.08 1.22 -27.95
C VAL A 411 20.75 1.18 -29.32
N ASP A 412 22.03 0.77 -29.38
CA ASP A 412 22.77 0.67 -30.64
C ASP A 412 22.21 -0.43 -31.56
N GLU A 413 21.77 -1.55 -31.01
CA GLU A 413 21.22 -2.67 -31.77
C GLU A 413 19.82 -2.38 -32.32
N LEU A 414 18.92 -1.83 -31.49
CA LEU A 414 17.55 -1.57 -31.90
C LEU A 414 17.42 -0.27 -32.70
N ALA A 415 18.01 0.83 -32.23
CA ALA A 415 17.88 2.13 -32.89
C ALA A 415 18.88 2.31 -34.04
N GLY A 416 20.03 1.63 -34.01
CA GLY A 416 21.05 1.73 -35.04
C GLY A 416 21.68 3.12 -35.16
N LYS A 417 22.48 3.31 -36.22
CA LYS A 417 23.18 4.56 -36.49
C LYS A 417 22.23 5.64 -37.06
N PRO A 418 22.47 6.93 -36.75
CA PRO A 418 21.66 8.01 -37.30
C PRO A 418 21.73 8.05 -38.84
N PRO A 419 20.59 8.20 -39.54
CA PRO A 419 20.58 8.48 -40.97
C PRO A 419 21.09 9.90 -41.24
N SER A 420 21.42 10.22 -42.49
CA SER A 420 21.90 11.56 -42.87
C SER A 420 20.88 12.66 -42.53
N ILE A 421 21.34 13.72 -41.86
CA ILE A 421 20.51 14.87 -41.45
C ILE A 421 19.95 15.66 -42.65
N THR A 422 20.49 15.44 -43.85
CA THR A 422 19.98 16.03 -45.09
C THR A 422 18.56 15.57 -45.40
N ASN A 423 18.14 14.40 -44.93
CA ASN A 423 16.75 13.96 -44.94
C ASN A 423 16.12 14.16 -43.56
N ARG A 424 15.66 15.39 -43.29
CA ARG A 424 15.06 15.78 -42.01
C ARG A 424 13.89 14.90 -41.59
N TYR A 425 13.08 14.42 -42.53
CA TYR A 425 11.95 13.55 -42.22
C TYR A 425 12.42 12.21 -41.66
N VAL A 426 13.33 11.53 -42.36
CA VAL A 426 13.87 10.23 -41.95
C VAL A 426 14.66 10.35 -40.64
N TYR A 427 15.45 11.42 -40.48
CA TYR A 427 16.16 11.71 -39.23
C TYR A 427 15.19 11.90 -38.05
N ASN A 428 14.10 12.65 -38.24
CA ASN A 428 13.11 12.87 -37.19
C ASN A 428 12.37 11.57 -36.79
N GLN A 429 12.08 10.68 -37.75
CA GLN A 429 11.47 9.39 -37.43
C GLN A 429 12.43 8.49 -36.66
N TRP A 430 13.70 8.42 -37.10
CA TRP A 430 14.74 7.70 -36.37
C TRP A 430 14.93 8.24 -34.94
N TRP A 431 14.98 9.56 -34.78
CA TRP A 431 15.13 10.18 -33.46
C TRP A 431 13.97 9.82 -32.52
N LYS A 432 12.71 9.90 -33.00
CA LYS A 432 11.54 9.49 -32.22
C LYS A 432 11.60 8.02 -31.81
N TYR A 433 12.02 7.15 -32.73
CA TYR A 433 12.16 5.73 -32.45
C TYR A 433 13.26 5.46 -31.42
N LYS A 434 14.45 6.06 -31.60
CA LYS A 434 15.55 6.00 -30.63
C LYS A 434 15.11 6.44 -29.24
N THR A 435 14.43 7.60 -29.13
CA THR A 435 13.94 8.10 -27.84
C THR A 435 12.98 7.10 -27.19
N ARG A 436 12.10 6.45 -27.95
CA ARG A 436 11.21 5.40 -27.41
C ARG A 436 12.00 4.20 -26.89
N VAL A 437 12.98 3.71 -27.64
CA VAL A 437 13.87 2.61 -27.21
C VAL A 437 14.61 2.98 -25.92
N GLU A 438 15.18 4.18 -25.86
CA GLU A 438 15.89 4.70 -24.67
C GLU A 438 14.96 4.81 -23.45
N GLU A 439 13.73 5.31 -23.63
CA GLU A 439 12.73 5.43 -22.56
C GLU A 439 12.28 4.06 -22.04
N CYS A 440 12.00 3.11 -22.93
CA CYS A 440 11.65 1.73 -22.57
C CYS A 440 12.79 1.05 -21.81
N ALA A 441 14.01 1.07 -22.33
CA ALA A 441 15.17 0.45 -21.70
C ALA A 441 15.44 1.05 -20.31
N LYS A 442 15.37 2.38 -20.18
CA LYS A 442 15.49 3.08 -18.90
C LYS A 442 14.45 2.61 -17.88
N GLU A 443 13.19 2.51 -18.29
CA GLU A 443 12.10 2.09 -17.40
C GLU A 443 12.27 0.64 -16.94
N ILE A 444 12.65 -0.25 -17.86
CA ILE A 444 12.87 -1.67 -17.55
C ILE A 444 14.05 -1.83 -16.60
N ILE A 445 15.19 -1.16 -16.83
CA ILE A 445 16.38 -1.21 -15.95
C ILE A 445 16.04 -0.72 -14.53
N LEU A 446 15.33 0.41 -14.41
CA LEU A 446 14.90 0.91 -13.09
C LEU A 446 13.97 -0.08 -12.38
N ASN A 447 13.09 -0.73 -13.12
CA ASN A 447 12.15 -1.70 -12.58
C ASN A 447 12.77 -3.08 -12.36
N ASN A 448 13.90 -3.41 -12.98
CA ASN A 448 14.58 -4.70 -12.90
C ASN A 448 16.11 -4.50 -12.97
N PRO A 449 16.76 -4.02 -11.90
CA PRO A 449 18.20 -3.77 -11.94
C PRO A 449 19.07 -5.02 -12.16
N ASP A 450 18.53 -6.21 -11.88
CA ASP A 450 19.19 -7.49 -12.10
C ASP A 450 18.88 -8.11 -13.48
N ILE A 451 18.24 -7.35 -14.39
CA ILE A 451 17.88 -7.84 -15.73
C ILE A 451 19.13 -8.22 -16.53
N THR A 452 19.02 -9.28 -17.32
CA THR A 452 20.06 -9.66 -18.29
C THR A 452 19.90 -8.92 -19.60
N TYR A 453 20.96 -8.90 -20.42
CA TYR A 453 20.90 -8.27 -21.75
C TYR A 453 19.84 -8.89 -22.66
N GLU A 454 19.70 -10.22 -22.68
CA GLU A 454 18.73 -10.91 -23.53
C GLU A 454 17.28 -10.59 -23.11
N GLU A 455 17.02 -10.54 -21.81
CA GLU A 455 15.72 -10.13 -21.27
C GLU A 455 15.42 -8.66 -21.60
N LEU A 456 16.40 -7.76 -21.44
CA LEU A 456 16.23 -6.35 -21.76
C LEU A 456 15.95 -6.14 -23.24
N LEU A 457 16.68 -6.81 -24.12
CA LEU A 457 16.48 -6.71 -25.57
C LEU A 457 15.06 -7.17 -25.95
N ASN A 458 14.63 -8.31 -25.43
CA ASN A 458 13.30 -8.87 -25.72
C ASN A 458 12.14 -8.01 -25.19
N GLU A 459 12.30 -7.37 -24.02
CA GLU A 459 11.28 -6.50 -23.43
C GLU A 459 11.20 -5.13 -24.10
N VAL A 460 12.30 -4.63 -24.69
CA VAL A 460 12.30 -3.34 -25.41
C VAL A 460 11.79 -3.47 -26.85
N ASP A 461 11.97 -4.64 -27.48
CA ASP A 461 11.53 -4.91 -28.86
C ASP A 461 10.00 -5.15 -28.98
N GLN A 462 9.32 -5.43 -27.86
CA GLN A 462 7.85 -5.56 -27.77
C GLN A 462 7.13 -4.20 -27.66
#